data_AF-A0A935APR9-F1
#
_entry.id   AF-A0A935APR9-F1
#
_cell.length_a   1.000
_cell.length_b   1.000
_cell.length_c   1.000
_cell.angle_alpha   90.00
_cell.angle_beta   90.00
_cell.angle_gamma   90.00
#
_symmetry.space_group_name_H-M   'P 1'
#
loop_
_entity.id
_entity.type
_entity.pdbx_description
1 polymer ?
#
loop_
_entity_poly.entity_id
_entity_poly.type
_entity_poly.pdbx_seq_one_letter_code
_entity_poly.pdbx_strand_id
1 'polypeptide(L)'
;MTSAALFAEAASLIAGADGLIVSAGAGMGVDSGLPDFRGNTGFWRAYPALAEARIAFEDIACPNAFRRHPRLAWGFYGHRLNLYRRTRPHPGFAILQSIGARLARGCFVFTSNVDGQFQRAGFSEDGICEVHGSLHHLQCMDACGLPIFSAEAYVPEVDERACLLTSPLPRCTRCDALLRPNVLMFGDGGWLSQRTAAQRRRLEQWLATVNRPVVVEIGAGSHVPTVRWFSETLGEPLVRINPTEPEIPGRGVSLPMGGLDALQGIRAALDSRGFFRWAGASLGCFTWNNGDGPDPCAPWRGRVPCGYG
;
A
#
# COMPACT_ATOMS: atom_id res chain seq x y z
N MET A 1 -17.57 -2.75 25.59
CA MET A 1 -16.45 -1.88 26.01
C MET A 1 -16.56 -0.55 25.27
N THR A 2 -16.14 0.57 25.86
CA THR A 2 -16.10 1.86 25.16
C THR A 2 -14.94 1.88 24.17
N SER A 3 -14.99 2.74 23.14
CA SER A 3 -13.87 2.88 22.18
C SER A 3 -12.56 3.23 22.88
N ALA A 4 -12.60 4.06 23.93
CA ALA A 4 -11.42 4.39 24.72
C ALA A 4 -10.78 3.17 25.43
N ALA A 5 -11.60 2.27 25.99
CA ALA A 5 -11.11 1.04 26.60
C ALA A 5 -10.47 0.10 25.56
N LEU A 6 -11.07 -0.02 24.38
CA LEU A 6 -10.52 -0.81 23.27
C LEU A 6 -9.18 -0.23 22.78
N PHE A 7 -9.06 1.09 22.65
CA PHE A 7 -7.79 1.73 22.31
C PHE A 7 -6.71 1.50 23.36
N ALA A 8 -7.07 1.56 24.65
CA ALA A 8 -6.14 1.28 25.73
C ALA A 8 -5.65 -0.18 25.72
N GLU A 9 -6.54 -1.13 25.41
CA GLU A 9 -6.20 -2.54 25.27
C GLU A 9 -5.26 -2.77 24.06
N ALA A 10 -5.59 -2.20 22.90
CA ALA A 10 -4.75 -2.28 21.71
C ALA A 10 -3.35 -1.67 21.96
N ALA A 11 -3.29 -0.50 22.61
CA ALA A 11 -2.04 0.13 23.02
C ALA A 11 -1.25 -0.73 24.02
N SER A 12 -1.93 -1.49 24.88
CA SER A 12 -1.29 -2.43 25.80
C SER A 12 -0.62 -3.58 25.06
N LEU A 13 -1.32 -4.20 24.10
CA LEU A 13 -0.76 -5.25 23.25
C LEU A 13 0.45 -4.74 22.46
N ILE A 14 0.33 -3.56 21.85
CA ILE A 14 1.40 -2.96 21.06
C ILE A 14 2.64 -2.65 21.90
N ALA A 15 2.47 -2.03 23.07
CA ALA A 15 3.60 -1.71 23.93
C ALA A 15 4.27 -2.94 24.56
N GLY A 16 3.54 -4.06 24.66
CA GLY A 16 4.07 -5.34 25.15
C GLY A 16 4.84 -6.14 24.09
N ALA A 17 4.74 -5.76 22.82
CA ALA A 17 5.37 -6.46 21.71
C ALA A 17 6.87 -6.12 21.56
N ASP A 18 7.62 -6.94 20.83
CA ASP A 18 8.96 -6.60 20.35
C ASP A 18 9.02 -6.34 18.84
N GLY A 19 7.98 -6.69 18.07
CA GLY A 19 7.84 -6.38 16.65
C GLY A 19 6.38 -6.17 16.23
N LEU A 20 6.16 -5.25 15.30
CA LEU A 20 4.83 -4.93 14.74
C LEU A 20 4.67 -5.57 13.35
N ILE A 21 3.59 -6.31 13.16
CA ILE A 21 3.13 -6.76 11.85
C ILE A 21 1.96 -5.88 11.45
N VAL A 22 2.10 -5.15 10.34
CA VAL A 22 0.98 -4.43 9.72
C VAL A 22 0.43 -5.28 8.61
N SER A 23 -0.78 -5.81 8.77
CA SER A 23 -1.47 -6.57 7.74
C SER A 23 -2.58 -5.71 7.10
N ALA A 24 -2.44 -5.34 5.83
CA ALA A 24 -3.29 -4.29 5.24
C ALA A 24 -3.97 -4.72 3.95
N GLY A 25 -5.29 -4.54 3.91
CA GLY A 25 -6.11 -4.62 2.70
C GLY A 25 -6.51 -3.24 2.16
N ALA A 26 -7.41 -3.24 1.16
CA ALA A 26 -7.79 -2.03 0.43
C ALA A 26 -8.35 -0.93 1.35
N GLY A 27 -8.98 -1.32 2.47
CA GLY A 27 -9.52 -0.37 3.44
C GLY A 27 -8.48 0.57 4.07
N MET A 28 -7.19 0.18 4.12
CA MET A 28 -6.11 1.08 4.61
C MET A 28 -5.96 2.33 3.72
N GLY A 29 -6.29 2.25 2.44
CA GLY A 29 -6.19 3.37 1.50
C GLY A 29 -7.39 4.32 1.51
N VAL A 30 -8.51 3.94 2.13
CA VAL A 30 -9.80 4.65 2.01
C VAL A 30 -9.73 6.06 2.59
N ASP A 31 -9.12 6.20 3.75
CA ASP A 31 -8.94 7.52 4.40
C ASP A 31 -7.94 8.42 3.63
N SER A 32 -7.23 7.88 2.62
CA SER A 32 -6.43 8.65 1.66
C SER A 32 -7.22 9.06 0.41
N GLY A 33 -8.52 8.73 0.34
CA GLY A 33 -9.39 8.96 -0.83
C GLY A 33 -9.30 7.89 -1.91
N LEU A 34 -8.68 6.73 -1.62
CA LEU A 34 -8.71 5.60 -2.56
C LEU A 34 -10.06 4.86 -2.46
N PRO A 35 -10.62 4.38 -3.58
CA PRO A 35 -11.78 3.50 -3.55
C PRO A 35 -11.45 2.16 -2.89
N ASP A 36 -12.36 1.65 -2.07
CA ASP A 36 -12.21 0.35 -1.39
C ASP A 36 -12.51 -0.86 -2.30
N PHE A 37 -13.05 -0.62 -3.50
CA PHE A 37 -13.49 -1.61 -4.49
C PHE A 37 -14.35 -2.75 -3.90
N ARG A 38 -15.10 -2.48 -2.83
CA ARG A 38 -15.94 -3.49 -2.19
C ARG A 38 -17.13 -3.82 -3.07
N GLY A 39 -17.00 -4.91 -3.82
CA GLY A 39 -18.01 -5.41 -4.75
C GLY A 39 -18.20 -4.53 -5.99
N ASN A 40 -19.06 -5.00 -6.89
CA ASN A 40 -19.31 -4.35 -8.18
C ASN A 40 -19.92 -2.94 -8.02
N THR A 41 -20.68 -2.66 -6.97
CA THR A 41 -21.29 -1.34 -6.75
C THR A 41 -20.25 -0.23 -6.52
N GLY A 42 -19.28 -0.46 -5.62
CA GLY A 42 -18.19 0.50 -5.39
C GLY A 42 -17.26 0.62 -6.60
N PHE A 43 -16.99 -0.51 -7.25
CA PHE A 43 -16.17 -0.57 -8.46
C PHE A 43 -16.79 0.18 -9.65
N TRP A 44 -18.07 -0.04 -9.96
CA TRP A 44 -18.77 0.61 -11.07
C TRP A 44 -18.98 2.11 -10.86
N ARG A 45 -19.08 2.57 -9.60
CA ARG A 45 -19.03 4.02 -9.30
C ARG A 45 -17.71 4.65 -9.69
N ALA A 46 -16.60 3.94 -9.53
CA ALA A 46 -15.28 4.41 -9.91
C ALA A 46 -14.99 4.26 -11.42
N TYR A 47 -15.69 3.34 -12.11
CA TYR A 47 -15.51 3.06 -13.53
C TYR A 47 -16.85 2.96 -14.29
N PRO A 48 -17.51 4.11 -14.59
CA PRO A 48 -18.79 4.11 -15.28
C PRO A 48 -18.80 3.39 -16.63
N ALA A 49 -17.72 3.49 -17.43
CA ALA A 49 -17.61 2.77 -18.70
C ALA A 49 -17.63 1.24 -18.54
N LEU A 50 -17.01 0.72 -17.46
CA LEU A 50 -17.03 -0.71 -17.18
C LEU A 50 -18.41 -1.15 -16.66
N ALA A 51 -19.11 -0.26 -15.96
CA ALA A 51 -20.49 -0.48 -15.54
C ALA A 51 -21.44 -0.58 -16.74
N GLU A 52 -21.33 0.35 -17.69
CA GLU A 52 -22.13 0.36 -18.93
C GLU A 52 -21.87 -0.90 -19.76
N ALA A 53 -20.60 -1.32 -19.87
CA ALA A 53 -20.21 -2.55 -20.54
C ALA A 53 -20.51 -3.83 -19.73
N ARG A 54 -21.05 -3.71 -18.50
CA ARG A 54 -21.30 -4.82 -17.56
C ARG A 54 -20.10 -5.72 -17.30
N ILE A 55 -18.91 -5.12 -17.27
CA ILE A 55 -17.65 -5.81 -16.96
C ILE A 55 -17.48 -5.79 -15.44
N ALA A 56 -17.39 -6.96 -14.82
CA ALA A 56 -17.12 -7.07 -13.38
C ALA A 56 -15.64 -6.78 -13.06
N PHE A 57 -15.34 -6.55 -11.79
CA PHE A 57 -13.96 -6.32 -11.35
C PHE A 57 -13.04 -7.49 -11.71
N GLU A 58 -13.50 -8.71 -11.46
CA GLU A 58 -12.76 -9.95 -11.75
C GLU A 58 -12.49 -10.13 -13.25
N ASP A 59 -13.41 -9.67 -14.11
CA ASP A 59 -13.29 -9.78 -15.57
C ASP A 59 -12.22 -8.83 -16.14
N ILE A 60 -12.14 -7.60 -15.62
CA ILE A 60 -11.11 -6.64 -16.07
C ILE A 60 -9.76 -6.89 -15.39
N ALA A 61 -9.77 -7.38 -14.13
CA ALA A 61 -8.58 -7.73 -13.35
C ALA A 61 -8.13 -9.17 -13.64
N CYS A 62 -8.12 -9.54 -14.92
CA CYS A 62 -7.79 -10.86 -15.44
C CYS A 62 -6.80 -10.74 -16.61
N PRO A 63 -5.81 -11.64 -16.77
CA PRO A 63 -4.86 -11.58 -17.88
C PRO A 63 -5.52 -11.65 -19.27
N ASN A 64 -6.68 -12.32 -19.37
CA ASN A 64 -7.43 -12.41 -20.61
C ASN A 64 -7.90 -11.03 -21.12
N ALA A 65 -8.15 -10.06 -20.23
CA ALA A 65 -8.48 -8.69 -20.62
C ALA A 65 -7.33 -8.03 -21.39
N PHE A 66 -6.07 -8.26 -20.99
CA PHE A 66 -4.90 -7.77 -21.72
C PHE A 66 -4.74 -8.44 -23.09
N ARG A 67 -5.13 -9.71 -23.23
CA ARG A 67 -5.06 -10.44 -24.52
C ARG A 67 -6.15 -9.97 -25.49
N ARG A 68 -7.38 -9.79 -25.02
CA ARG A 68 -8.54 -9.47 -25.88
C ARG A 68 -8.73 -7.98 -26.11
N HIS A 69 -8.52 -7.18 -25.08
CA HIS A 69 -8.81 -5.74 -25.07
C HIS A 69 -7.68 -4.96 -24.39
N PRO A 70 -6.44 -5.00 -24.94
CA PRO A 70 -5.25 -4.45 -24.28
C PRO A 70 -5.38 -2.97 -23.90
N ARG A 71 -6.04 -2.16 -24.73
CA ARG A 71 -6.26 -0.73 -24.44
C ARG A 71 -7.27 -0.50 -23.31
N LEU A 72 -8.29 -1.35 -23.19
CA LEU A 72 -9.26 -1.31 -22.09
C LEU A 72 -8.61 -1.75 -20.78
N ALA A 73 -7.87 -2.86 -20.81
CA ALA A 73 -7.11 -3.34 -19.65
C ALA A 73 -6.09 -2.29 -19.17
N TRP A 74 -5.32 -1.70 -20.09
CA TRP A 74 -4.41 -0.61 -19.74
C TRP A 74 -5.10 0.71 -19.41
N GLY A 75 -6.31 0.98 -19.89
CA GLY A 75 -7.10 2.12 -19.42
C GLY A 75 -7.44 1.96 -17.94
N PHE A 76 -7.94 0.79 -17.56
CA PHE A 76 -8.23 0.45 -16.16
C PHE A 76 -6.98 0.51 -15.26
N TYR A 77 -5.92 -0.22 -15.61
CA TYR A 77 -4.70 -0.25 -14.80
C TYR A 77 -3.90 1.06 -14.87
N GLY A 78 -3.90 1.75 -15.99
CA GLY A 78 -3.24 3.04 -16.18
C GLY A 78 -3.89 4.14 -15.34
N HIS A 79 -5.23 4.19 -15.30
CA HIS A 79 -5.96 5.10 -14.41
C HIS A 79 -5.59 4.85 -12.95
N ARG A 80 -5.57 3.57 -12.52
CA ARG A 80 -5.17 3.21 -11.14
C ARG A 80 -3.73 3.58 -10.83
N LEU A 81 -2.79 3.33 -11.74
CA LEU A 81 -1.39 3.71 -11.55
C LEU A 81 -1.26 5.23 -11.36
N ASN A 82 -1.95 6.03 -12.19
CA ASN A 82 -1.97 7.49 -12.06
C ASN A 82 -2.61 7.93 -10.73
N LEU A 83 -3.71 7.28 -10.32
CA LEU A 83 -4.38 7.55 -9.05
C LEU A 83 -3.45 7.29 -7.87
N TYR A 84 -2.80 6.12 -7.84
CA TYR A 84 -1.87 5.77 -6.77
C TYR A 84 -0.64 6.68 -6.71
N ARG A 85 -0.15 7.17 -7.87
CA ARG A 85 0.95 8.14 -7.95
C ARG A 85 0.57 9.56 -7.51
N ARG A 86 -0.71 9.95 -7.55
CA ARG A 86 -1.14 11.28 -7.07
C ARG A 86 -1.60 11.27 -5.61
N THR A 87 -2.19 10.17 -5.15
CA THR A 87 -2.72 10.05 -3.79
C THR A 87 -1.65 10.17 -2.73
N ARG A 88 -1.88 11.01 -1.72
CA ARG A 88 -1.03 11.13 -0.53
C ARG A 88 -1.55 10.17 0.56
N PRO A 89 -0.69 9.35 1.19
CA PRO A 89 -1.11 8.48 2.28
C PRO A 89 -1.64 9.32 3.45
N HIS A 90 -2.74 8.89 4.06
CA HIS A 90 -3.29 9.53 5.25
C HIS A 90 -2.32 9.41 6.46
N PRO A 91 -2.47 10.23 7.52
CA PRO A 91 -1.54 10.25 8.66
C PRO A 91 -1.40 8.92 9.43
N GLY A 92 -2.33 7.97 9.26
CA GLY A 92 -2.28 6.67 9.93
C GLY A 92 -1.07 5.84 9.53
N PHE A 93 -0.58 5.96 8.29
CA PHE A 93 0.67 5.31 7.87
C PHE A 93 1.87 5.79 8.71
N ALA A 94 1.97 7.09 8.98
CA ALA A 94 3.02 7.66 9.83
C ALA A 94 2.90 7.22 11.29
N ILE A 95 1.66 7.02 11.79
CA ILE A 95 1.43 6.45 13.12
C ILE A 95 2.04 5.04 13.19
N LEU A 96 1.72 4.17 12.24
CA LEU A 96 2.26 2.80 12.19
C LEU A 96 3.79 2.79 12.11
N GLN A 97 4.37 3.63 11.27
CA GLN A 97 5.82 3.78 11.16
C GLN A 97 6.44 4.24 12.49
N SER A 98 5.82 5.21 13.17
CA SER A 98 6.29 5.70 14.46
C SER A 98 6.22 4.63 15.56
N ILE A 99 5.21 3.76 15.52
CA ILE A 99 5.09 2.62 16.43
C ILE A 99 6.22 1.64 16.16
N GLY A 100 6.39 1.24 14.90
CA GLY A 100 7.46 0.35 14.47
C GLY A 100 8.84 0.83 14.92
N ALA A 101 9.13 2.12 14.72
CA ALA A 101 10.41 2.73 15.11
C ALA A 101 10.73 2.67 16.62
N ARG A 102 9.74 2.39 17.48
CA ARG A 102 9.93 2.22 18.92
C ARG A 102 10.07 0.78 19.38
N LEU A 103 9.70 -0.19 18.55
CA LEU A 103 9.80 -1.60 18.90
C LEU A 103 11.20 -2.14 18.58
N ALA A 104 11.70 -3.03 19.44
CA ALA A 104 13.08 -3.54 19.35
C ALA A 104 13.41 -4.24 18.02
N ARG A 105 12.41 -4.86 17.38
CA ARG A 105 12.51 -5.52 16.08
C ARG A 105 11.85 -4.72 14.95
N GLY A 106 11.35 -3.53 15.22
CA GLY A 106 10.76 -2.69 14.18
C GLY A 106 9.36 -3.13 13.77
N CYS A 107 9.07 -2.92 12.48
CA CYS A 107 7.80 -3.22 11.85
C CYS A 107 8.01 -3.89 10.49
N PHE A 108 7.14 -4.82 10.14
CA PHE A 108 7.05 -5.43 8.81
C PHE A 108 5.62 -5.34 8.28
N VAL A 109 5.48 -4.97 7.00
CA VAL A 109 4.19 -4.83 6.34
C VAL A 109 3.90 -6.07 5.48
N PHE A 110 2.71 -6.62 5.61
CA PHE A 110 2.14 -7.61 4.71
C PHE A 110 0.85 -7.04 4.11
N THR A 111 0.81 -6.81 2.80
CA THR A 111 -0.34 -6.14 2.18
C THR A 111 -0.77 -6.79 0.89
N SER A 112 -2.09 -6.90 0.70
CA SER A 112 -2.71 -7.22 -0.60
C SER A 112 -2.86 -6.00 -1.49
N ASN A 113 -2.56 -4.80 -0.98
CA ASN A 113 -2.63 -3.59 -1.78
C ASN A 113 -1.49 -3.59 -2.79
N VAL A 114 -1.82 -3.07 -3.97
CA VAL A 114 -0.93 -3.00 -5.12
C VAL A 114 -0.57 -1.54 -5.47
N ASP A 115 -0.83 -0.63 -4.53
CA ASP A 115 -0.84 0.83 -4.71
C ASP A 115 0.48 1.54 -4.36
N GLY A 116 1.40 0.85 -3.65
CA GLY A 116 2.67 1.42 -3.21
C GLY A 116 2.56 2.49 -2.12
N GLN A 117 1.43 2.60 -1.40
CA GLN A 117 1.22 3.67 -0.41
C GLN A 117 2.14 3.52 0.82
N PHE A 118 2.54 2.31 1.20
CA PHE A 118 3.51 2.09 2.29
C PHE A 118 4.89 2.67 1.95
N GLN A 119 5.40 2.40 0.76
CA GLN A 119 6.67 2.96 0.27
C GLN A 119 6.57 4.50 0.22
N ARG A 120 5.46 5.03 -0.29
CA ARG A 120 5.21 6.47 -0.34
C ARG A 120 5.13 7.12 1.04
N ALA A 121 4.67 6.39 2.05
CA ALA A 121 4.67 6.82 3.43
C ALA A 121 6.05 6.68 4.13
N GLY A 122 7.08 6.22 3.41
CA GLY A 122 8.46 6.11 3.91
C GLY A 122 8.80 4.78 4.56
N PHE A 123 7.99 3.74 4.40
CA PHE A 123 8.38 2.39 4.82
C PHE A 123 9.50 1.87 3.93
N SER A 124 10.51 1.22 4.53
CA SER A 124 11.60 0.58 3.79
C SER A 124 11.07 -0.56 2.93
N GLU A 125 11.56 -0.67 1.69
CA GLU A 125 11.20 -1.78 0.78
C GLU A 125 11.61 -3.17 1.31
N ASP A 126 12.60 -3.21 2.20
CA ASP A 126 13.02 -4.44 2.86
C ASP A 126 12.01 -4.93 3.90
N GLY A 127 11.20 -4.02 4.43
CA GLY A 127 10.15 -4.27 5.44
C GLY A 127 8.74 -4.40 4.88
N ILE A 128 8.58 -4.70 3.58
CA ILE A 128 7.27 -4.78 2.91
C ILE A 128 7.16 -6.06 2.08
N CYS A 129 6.02 -6.76 2.24
CA CYS A 129 5.58 -7.87 1.42
C CYS A 129 4.25 -7.54 0.74
N GLU A 130 4.31 -7.21 -0.55
CA GLU A 130 3.14 -7.00 -1.41
C GLU A 130 2.71 -8.35 -2.00
N VAL A 131 1.80 -9.04 -1.31
CA VAL A 131 1.46 -10.45 -1.58
C VAL A 131 0.74 -10.63 -2.93
N HIS A 132 0.12 -9.58 -3.46
CA HIS A 132 -0.52 -9.58 -4.78
C HIS A 132 0.27 -8.79 -5.84
N GLY A 133 1.54 -8.51 -5.59
CA GLY A 133 2.40 -7.75 -6.50
C GLY A 133 2.15 -6.23 -6.42
N SER A 134 2.49 -5.48 -7.46
CA SER A 134 2.47 -4.01 -7.43
C SER A 134 2.17 -3.42 -8.81
N LEU A 135 1.33 -2.38 -8.89
CA LEU A 135 1.11 -1.63 -10.13
C LEU A 135 2.34 -0.83 -10.56
N HIS A 136 3.27 -0.57 -9.64
CA HIS A 136 4.51 0.16 -9.91
C HIS A 136 5.60 -0.71 -10.53
N HIS A 137 5.28 -1.96 -10.89
CA HIS A 137 6.20 -2.88 -11.53
C HIS A 137 5.56 -3.52 -12.76
N LEU A 138 6.36 -3.77 -13.80
CA LEU A 138 5.93 -4.37 -15.06
C LEU A 138 6.54 -5.76 -15.24
N GLN A 139 5.81 -6.61 -15.95
CA GLN A 139 6.29 -7.89 -16.46
C GLN A 139 5.91 -8.05 -17.94
N CYS A 140 6.68 -8.87 -18.66
CA CYS A 140 6.33 -9.33 -20.00
C CYS A 140 5.13 -10.28 -19.95
N MET A 141 4.12 -10.06 -20.80
CA MET A 141 2.93 -10.92 -20.88
C MET A 141 3.27 -12.36 -21.26
N ASP A 142 4.27 -12.56 -22.13
CA ASP A 142 4.69 -13.89 -22.60
C ASP A 142 5.84 -14.50 -21.78
N ALA A 143 6.25 -13.86 -20.67
CA ALA A 143 7.30 -14.35 -19.78
C ALA A 143 8.61 -14.76 -20.51
N CYS A 144 9.06 -13.99 -21.50
CA CYS A 144 10.27 -14.25 -22.30
C CYS A 144 11.62 -14.18 -21.54
N GLY A 145 11.59 -14.19 -20.21
CA GLY A 145 12.78 -14.06 -19.36
C GLY A 145 13.25 -12.62 -19.13
N LEU A 146 12.52 -11.59 -19.59
CA LEU A 146 12.75 -10.21 -19.14
C LEU A 146 12.45 -10.12 -17.62
N PRO A 147 13.38 -9.63 -16.78
CA PRO A 147 13.13 -9.45 -15.35
C PRO A 147 11.97 -8.50 -15.08
N ILE A 148 11.31 -8.63 -13.92
CA ILE A 148 10.35 -7.64 -13.43
C ILE A 148 11.10 -6.31 -13.20
N PHE A 149 10.52 -5.19 -13.62
CA PHE A 149 11.17 -3.88 -13.52
C PHE A 149 10.18 -2.77 -13.14
N SER A 150 10.71 -1.64 -12.69
CA SER A 150 9.91 -0.47 -12.28
C SER A 150 9.08 0.09 -13.44
N ALA A 151 7.84 0.46 -13.15
CA ALA A 151 6.94 1.15 -14.08
C ALA A 151 7.17 2.67 -14.10
N GLU A 152 8.15 3.20 -13.36
CA GLU A 152 8.39 4.65 -13.20
C GLU A 152 8.44 5.41 -14.53
N ALA A 153 9.18 4.89 -15.52
CA ALA A 153 9.30 5.50 -16.84
C ALA A 153 8.02 5.39 -17.70
N TYR A 154 7.05 4.56 -17.31
CA TYR A 154 5.78 4.42 -18.02
C TYR A 154 4.75 5.38 -17.45
N VAL A 155 4.31 6.33 -18.28
CA VAL A 155 3.29 7.34 -17.93
C VAL A 155 2.06 7.11 -18.82
N PRO A 156 1.05 6.36 -18.34
CA PRO A 156 -0.13 6.07 -19.15
C PRO A 156 -1.02 7.30 -19.27
N GLU A 157 -1.34 7.69 -20.50
CA GLU A 157 -2.45 8.59 -20.79
C GLU A 157 -3.73 7.78 -20.97
N VAL A 158 -4.80 8.18 -20.26
CA VAL A 158 -6.06 7.44 -20.19
C VAL A 158 -7.23 8.39 -20.41
N ASP A 159 -8.15 8.00 -21.29
CA ASP A 159 -9.50 8.53 -21.29
C ASP A 159 -10.28 7.87 -20.15
N GLU A 160 -10.42 8.58 -19.03
CA GLU A 160 -11.10 8.08 -17.84
C GLU A 160 -12.59 7.81 -18.10
N ARG A 161 -13.21 8.58 -19.00
CA ARG A 161 -14.64 8.41 -19.34
C ARG A 161 -14.86 7.13 -20.13
N ALA A 162 -13.97 6.81 -21.08
CA ALA A 162 -14.04 5.58 -21.87
C ALA A 162 -13.34 4.38 -21.21
N CYS A 163 -12.55 4.61 -20.15
CA CYS A 163 -11.65 3.64 -19.54
C CYS A 163 -10.66 3.03 -20.56
N LEU A 164 -10.12 3.87 -21.45
CA LEU A 164 -9.22 3.43 -22.53
C LEU A 164 -7.86 4.12 -22.43
N LEU A 165 -6.79 3.34 -22.58
CA LEU A 165 -5.46 3.90 -22.81
C LEU A 165 -5.44 4.66 -24.15
N THR A 166 -4.95 5.90 -24.15
CA THR A 166 -4.76 6.74 -25.35
C THR A 166 -3.30 6.76 -25.80
N SER A 167 -2.37 6.74 -24.86
CA SER A 167 -0.93 6.56 -25.11
C SER A 167 -0.59 5.19 -25.77
N PRO A 168 0.62 5.03 -26.34
CA PRO A 168 1.08 3.74 -26.88
C PRO A 168 1.09 2.63 -25.81
N LEU A 169 0.71 1.41 -26.23
CA LEU A 169 0.81 0.24 -25.36
C LEU A 169 2.28 -0.06 -25.04
N PRO A 170 2.63 -0.35 -23.78
CA PRO A 170 4.02 -0.64 -23.41
C PRO A 170 4.44 -2.00 -23.96
N ARG A 171 5.62 -2.06 -24.59
CA ARG A 171 6.14 -3.24 -25.30
C ARG A 171 7.41 -3.76 -24.66
N CYS A 172 7.55 -5.08 -24.64
CA CYS A 172 8.72 -5.77 -24.12
C CYS A 172 9.92 -5.52 -25.04
N THR A 173 11.01 -5.01 -24.49
CA THR A 173 12.24 -4.74 -25.25
C THR A 173 12.96 -6.00 -25.75
N ARG A 174 12.59 -7.19 -25.27
CA ARG A 174 13.19 -8.47 -25.68
C ARG A 174 12.40 -9.22 -26.75
N CYS A 175 11.06 -9.21 -26.68
CA CYS A 175 10.22 -10.04 -27.55
C CYS A 175 9.03 -9.28 -28.17
N ASP A 176 8.93 -7.97 -27.96
CA ASP A 176 7.85 -7.09 -28.43
C ASP A 176 6.42 -7.44 -27.94
N ALA A 177 6.29 -8.47 -27.11
CA ALA A 177 5.03 -8.78 -26.43
C ALA A 177 4.58 -7.60 -25.56
N LEU A 178 3.28 -7.53 -25.28
CA LEU A 178 2.70 -6.53 -24.40
C LEU A 178 3.33 -6.63 -23.00
N LEU A 179 3.66 -5.48 -22.39
CA LEU A 179 3.95 -5.40 -20.97
C LEU A 179 2.64 -5.21 -20.20
N ARG A 180 2.58 -5.78 -19.00
CA ARG A 180 1.46 -5.61 -18.08
C ARG A 180 1.98 -5.36 -16.66
N PRO A 181 1.15 -4.82 -15.75
CA PRO A 181 1.52 -4.73 -14.34
C PRO A 181 1.86 -6.10 -13.75
N ASN A 182 2.89 -6.16 -12.91
CA ASN A 182 3.26 -7.32 -12.10
C ASN A 182 2.34 -7.41 -10.88
N VAL A 183 1.07 -7.67 -11.16
CA VAL A 183 -0.02 -7.83 -10.20
C VAL A 183 -0.58 -9.23 -10.38
N LEU A 184 -0.79 -9.95 -9.27
CA LEU A 184 -1.47 -11.23 -9.27
C LEU A 184 -2.96 -10.99 -9.58
N MET A 185 -3.35 -11.28 -10.82
CA MET A 185 -4.71 -11.13 -11.32
C MET A 185 -5.53 -12.41 -11.09
N PHE A 186 -6.85 -12.33 -11.25
CA PHE A 186 -7.70 -13.52 -11.19
C PHE A 186 -7.36 -14.48 -12.34
N GLY A 187 -7.19 -15.77 -12.01
CA GLY A 187 -6.86 -16.81 -12.99
C GLY A 187 -5.46 -16.70 -13.61
N ASP A 188 -4.52 -16.00 -12.97
CA ASP A 188 -3.25 -15.65 -13.58
C ASP A 188 -2.12 -16.67 -13.36
N GLY A 189 -2.12 -17.72 -14.18
CA GLY A 189 -0.99 -18.66 -14.25
C GLY A 189 0.30 -18.08 -14.84
N GLY A 190 0.26 -16.87 -15.42
CA GLY A 190 1.42 -16.20 -16.02
C GLY A 190 2.06 -15.15 -15.13
N TRP A 191 1.63 -15.02 -13.87
CA TRP A 191 2.19 -14.04 -12.95
C TRP A 191 3.63 -14.40 -12.56
N LEU A 192 4.54 -13.42 -12.68
CA LEU A 192 5.93 -13.56 -12.28
C LEU A 192 6.06 -13.24 -10.79
N SER A 193 6.22 -14.27 -9.95
CA SER A 193 6.18 -14.14 -8.48
C SER A 193 7.53 -13.83 -7.84
N GLN A 194 8.62 -13.70 -8.62
CA GLN A 194 9.99 -13.63 -8.09
C GLN A 194 10.19 -12.47 -7.10
N ARG A 195 9.60 -11.30 -7.37
CA ARG A 195 9.65 -10.13 -6.49
C ARG A 195 8.93 -10.38 -5.16
N THR A 196 7.68 -10.81 -5.21
CA THR A 196 6.89 -11.14 -4.02
C THR A 196 7.53 -12.31 -3.23
N ALA A 197 8.09 -13.31 -3.90
CA ALA A 197 8.82 -14.40 -3.25
C ALA A 197 10.05 -13.89 -2.48
N ALA A 198 10.79 -12.92 -3.03
CA ALA A 198 11.91 -12.30 -2.32
C ALA A 198 11.46 -11.49 -1.10
N GLN A 199 10.37 -10.72 -1.23
CA GLN A 199 9.76 -9.99 -0.12
C GLN A 199 9.28 -10.95 1.00
N ARG A 200 8.61 -12.04 0.62
CA ARG A 200 8.12 -13.06 1.55
C ARG A 200 9.25 -13.73 2.32
N ARG A 201 10.38 -14.03 1.66
CA ARG A 201 11.57 -14.55 2.35
C ARG A 201 12.10 -13.58 3.41
N ARG A 202 12.12 -12.27 3.13
CA ARG A 202 12.52 -11.26 4.12
C ARG A 202 11.55 -11.20 5.29
N LEU A 203 10.24 -11.30 5.04
CA LEU A 203 9.23 -11.38 6.09
C LEU A 203 9.45 -12.61 6.98
N GLU A 204 9.64 -13.78 6.39
CA GLU A 204 9.87 -15.03 7.11
C GLU A 204 11.17 -14.97 7.94
N GLN A 205 12.24 -14.40 7.38
CA GLN A 205 13.50 -14.15 8.10
C GLN A 205 13.32 -13.18 9.26
N TRP A 206 12.58 -12.08 9.05
CA TRP A 206 12.31 -11.11 10.10
C TRP A 206 11.46 -11.72 11.22
N LEU A 207 10.39 -12.45 10.88
CA LEU A 207 9.53 -13.13 11.86
C LEU A 207 10.32 -14.08 12.76
N ALA A 208 11.33 -14.79 12.22
CA ALA A 208 12.21 -15.65 13.01
C ALA A 208 13.06 -14.91 14.06
N THR A 209 13.14 -13.57 14.00
CA THR A 209 13.85 -12.73 14.98
C THR A 209 12.95 -12.09 16.05
N VAL A 210 11.63 -12.17 15.86
CA VAL A 210 10.61 -11.53 16.69
C VAL A 210 10.05 -12.55 17.68
N ASN A 211 10.07 -12.25 18.98
CA ASN A 211 9.64 -13.20 20.02
C ASN A 211 8.20 -12.96 20.48
N ARG A 212 7.74 -11.71 20.39
CA ARG A 212 6.43 -11.26 20.86
C ARG A 212 5.84 -10.33 19.80
N PRO A 213 5.50 -10.85 18.61
CA PRO A 213 4.87 -10.04 17.58
C PRO A 213 3.46 -9.60 18.01
N VAL A 214 3.01 -8.49 17.44
CA VAL A 214 1.61 -8.06 17.47
C VAL A 214 1.16 -7.76 16.05
N VAL A 215 -0.06 -8.16 15.70
CA VAL A 215 -0.65 -7.90 14.39
C VAL A 215 -1.62 -6.73 14.50
N VAL A 216 -1.44 -5.71 13.66
CA VAL A 216 -2.44 -4.67 13.42
C VAL A 216 -2.97 -4.87 12.01
N GLU A 217 -4.17 -5.45 11.91
CA GLU A 217 -4.85 -5.70 10.64
C GLU A 217 -5.79 -4.56 10.30
N ILE A 218 -5.68 -3.99 9.09
CA ILE A 218 -6.44 -2.81 8.69
C ILE A 218 -7.10 -3.05 7.33
N GLY A 219 -8.44 -2.95 7.31
CA GLY A 219 -9.18 -2.85 6.07
C GLY A 219 -9.14 -4.10 5.18
N ALA A 220 -8.86 -5.28 5.74
CA ALA A 220 -8.92 -6.56 5.04
C ALA A 220 -10.33 -7.16 5.11
N GLY A 221 -10.93 -7.47 3.96
CA GLY A 221 -12.25 -8.11 3.86
C GLY A 221 -12.16 -9.62 3.60
N SER A 222 -13.30 -10.30 3.56
CA SER A 222 -13.41 -11.74 3.28
C SER A 222 -13.45 -12.11 1.79
N HIS A 223 -13.77 -11.18 0.87
CA HIS A 223 -13.84 -11.46 -0.58
C HIS A 223 -12.50 -11.90 -1.16
N VAL A 224 -11.41 -11.24 -0.76
CA VAL A 224 -10.03 -11.65 -1.04
C VAL A 224 -9.31 -11.83 0.30
N PRO A 225 -9.40 -13.03 0.90
CA PRO A 225 -9.09 -13.22 2.32
C PRO A 225 -7.60 -13.38 2.62
N THR A 226 -6.69 -13.18 1.66
CA THR A 226 -5.24 -13.45 1.82
C THR A 226 -4.64 -12.76 3.06
N VAL A 227 -5.01 -11.50 3.30
CA VAL A 227 -4.53 -10.75 4.47
C VAL A 227 -5.13 -11.29 5.77
N ARG A 228 -6.43 -11.65 5.76
CA ARG A 228 -7.07 -12.26 6.94
C ARG A 228 -6.45 -13.58 7.30
N TRP A 229 -6.31 -14.47 6.32
CA TRP A 229 -5.67 -15.77 6.53
C TRP A 229 -4.26 -15.62 7.07
N PHE A 230 -3.48 -14.67 6.54
CA PHE A 230 -2.15 -14.39 7.07
C PHE A 230 -2.20 -13.96 8.54
N SER A 231 -3.00 -12.92 8.88
CA SER A 231 -3.11 -12.43 10.26
C SER A 231 -3.54 -13.52 11.24
N GLU A 232 -4.55 -14.32 10.87
CA GLU A 232 -5.16 -15.31 11.75
C GLU A 232 -4.28 -16.55 11.92
N THR A 233 -3.57 -16.98 10.86
CA THR A 233 -2.69 -18.16 10.91
C THR A 233 -1.45 -17.93 11.78
N LEU A 234 -1.04 -16.67 11.98
CA LEU A 234 0.07 -16.38 12.89
C LEU A 234 -0.23 -16.77 14.35
N GLY A 235 -1.51 -16.76 14.77
CA GLY A 235 -1.89 -17.08 16.16
C GLY A 235 -1.47 -16.03 17.20
N GLU A 236 -1.04 -14.86 16.74
CA GLU A 236 -0.51 -13.78 17.57
C GLU A 236 -1.61 -12.79 18.01
N PRO A 237 -1.39 -11.94 19.03
CA PRO A 237 -2.35 -10.90 19.39
C PRO A 237 -2.74 -10.04 18.18
N LEU A 238 -4.05 -9.97 17.90
CA LEU A 238 -4.59 -9.31 16.72
C LEU A 238 -5.42 -8.08 17.07
N VAL A 239 -4.98 -6.90 16.65
CA VAL A 239 -5.81 -5.68 16.62
C VAL A 239 -6.41 -5.56 15.22
N ARG A 240 -7.71 -5.87 15.07
CA ARG A 240 -8.43 -5.80 13.79
C ARG A 240 -9.21 -4.50 13.69
N ILE A 241 -8.92 -3.71 12.67
CA ILE A 241 -9.58 -2.45 12.33
C ILE A 241 -10.35 -2.64 11.02
N ASN A 242 -11.67 -2.74 11.11
CA ASN A 242 -12.53 -2.86 9.95
C ASN A 242 -13.95 -2.38 10.28
N PRO A 243 -14.55 -1.44 9.52
CA PRO A 243 -15.87 -0.89 9.85
C PRO A 243 -17.03 -1.88 9.74
N THR A 244 -16.89 -2.96 8.94
CA THR A 244 -18.01 -3.87 8.63
C THR A 244 -17.75 -5.33 8.96
N GLU A 245 -16.49 -5.74 9.03
CA GLU A 245 -16.09 -7.13 9.36
C GLU A 245 -15.05 -7.12 10.51
N PRO A 246 -15.36 -6.56 11.68
CA PRO A 246 -14.40 -6.33 12.76
C PRO A 246 -14.05 -7.59 13.58
N GLU A 247 -14.76 -8.70 13.40
CA GLU A 247 -14.71 -9.90 14.25
C GLU A 247 -13.32 -10.54 14.22
N ILE A 248 -12.83 -11.05 15.34
CA ILE A 248 -11.53 -11.74 15.46
C ILE A 248 -11.74 -13.20 15.93
N PRO A 249 -10.95 -14.17 15.44
CA PRO A 249 -11.11 -15.58 15.83
C PRO A 249 -10.40 -15.96 17.14
N GLY A 250 -9.65 -15.04 17.76
CA GLY A 250 -8.77 -15.35 18.88
C GLY A 250 -8.48 -14.15 19.78
N ARG A 251 -7.28 -14.15 20.38
CA ARG A 251 -6.86 -13.11 21.33
C ARG A 251 -6.58 -11.78 20.61
N GLY A 252 -7.20 -10.70 21.06
CA GLY A 252 -6.91 -9.37 20.55
C GLY A 252 -8.03 -8.36 20.74
N VAL A 253 -8.04 -7.33 19.90
CA VAL A 253 -8.98 -6.21 19.97
C VAL A 253 -9.69 -6.04 18.63
N SER A 254 -11.01 -5.89 18.69
CA SER A 254 -11.88 -5.64 17.55
C SER A 254 -12.30 -4.16 17.53
N LEU A 255 -12.00 -3.44 16.44
CA LEU A 255 -12.28 -2.02 16.26
C LEU A 255 -13.17 -1.79 15.02
N PRO A 256 -14.51 -1.65 15.19
CA PRO A 256 -15.47 -1.48 14.10
C PRO A 256 -15.51 -0.03 13.57
N MET A 257 -14.41 0.45 13.01
CA MET A 257 -14.26 1.84 12.54
C MET A 257 -13.25 1.99 11.40
N GLY A 258 -13.10 3.21 10.90
CA GLY A 258 -12.11 3.58 9.88
C GLY A 258 -10.67 3.43 10.35
N GLY A 259 -9.76 3.28 9.38
CA GLY A 259 -8.34 3.05 9.65
C GLY A 259 -7.68 4.21 10.39
N LEU A 260 -7.89 5.43 9.90
CA LEU A 260 -7.32 6.64 10.49
C LEU A 260 -7.82 6.88 11.92
N ASP A 261 -9.14 6.82 12.13
CA ASP A 261 -9.76 7.05 13.45
C ASP A 261 -9.24 6.07 14.50
N ALA A 262 -9.18 4.78 14.15
CA ALA A 262 -8.63 3.75 15.04
C ALA A 262 -7.16 4.01 15.36
N LEU A 263 -6.33 4.32 14.36
CA LEU A 263 -4.90 4.57 14.56
C LEU A 263 -4.66 5.82 15.39
N GLN A 264 -5.46 6.87 15.24
CA GLN A 264 -5.40 8.08 16.08
C GLN A 264 -5.78 7.76 17.53
N GLY A 265 -6.83 6.97 17.75
CA GLY A 265 -7.23 6.50 19.08
C GLY A 265 -6.14 5.67 19.77
N ILE A 266 -5.57 4.70 19.05
CA ILE A 266 -4.45 3.88 19.52
C ILE A 266 -3.23 4.76 19.82
N ARG A 267 -2.92 5.72 18.94
CA ARG A 267 -1.81 6.65 19.13
C ARG A 267 -1.95 7.45 20.44
N ALA A 268 -3.12 8.04 20.67
CA ALA A 268 -3.40 8.78 21.90
C ALA A 268 -3.29 7.91 23.16
N ALA A 269 -3.75 6.66 23.08
CA ALA A 269 -3.61 5.69 24.16
C ALA A 269 -2.13 5.30 24.42
N LEU A 270 -1.32 5.11 23.38
CA LEU A 270 0.13 4.87 23.48
C LEU A 270 0.87 6.08 24.07
N ASP A 271 0.52 7.30 23.64
CA ASP A 271 1.07 8.55 24.18
C ASP A 271 0.77 8.67 25.68
N SER A 272 -0.45 8.34 26.10
CA SER A 272 -0.87 8.35 27.51
C SER A 272 -0.11 7.32 28.37
N ARG A 273 0.38 6.24 27.75
CA ARG A 273 1.24 5.22 28.39
C ARG A 273 2.73 5.58 28.35
N GLY A 274 3.09 6.74 27.81
CA GLY A 274 4.48 7.16 27.68
C GLY A 274 5.28 6.35 26.65
N PHE A 275 4.63 5.61 25.74
CA PHE A 275 5.28 4.74 24.77
C PHE A 275 6.30 5.47 23.88
N PHE A 276 6.00 6.73 23.54
CA PHE A 276 6.91 7.58 22.76
C PHE A 276 7.83 8.44 23.65
N ARG A 277 7.64 8.44 24.97
CA ARG A 277 8.41 9.23 25.93
C ARG A 277 9.57 8.39 26.49
N TRP A 278 10.47 7.94 25.61
CA TRP A 278 11.79 7.47 26.02
C TRP A 278 12.75 7.43 24.82
N ALA A 279 13.81 8.24 24.84
CA ALA A 279 15.02 8.03 24.08
C ALA A 279 16.15 8.77 24.80
N GLY A 280 16.83 8.08 25.71
CA GLY A 280 18.21 8.42 26.08
C GLY A 280 19.17 8.15 24.92
N ALA A 281 18.85 8.68 23.74
CA ALA A 281 19.67 8.64 22.53
C ALA A 281 19.32 9.88 21.72
N SER A 282 20.26 10.80 21.66
CA SER A 282 20.25 12.02 20.84
C SER A 282 19.96 11.69 19.38
N LEU A 283 18.72 11.93 18.94
CA LEU A 283 18.37 12.13 17.55
C LEU A 283 18.24 13.64 17.33
N GLY A 284 19.09 14.17 16.47
CA GLY A 284 19.11 15.58 16.06
C GLY A 284 17.72 16.07 15.68
N CYS A 285 17.43 17.29 16.11
CA CYS A 285 16.20 18.00 15.88
C CYS A 285 15.90 18.05 14.36
N PHE A 286 14.96 17.24 13.88
CA PHE A 286 14.29 17.51 12.61
C PHE A 286 13.21 18.55 12.89
N THR A 287 13.58 19.82 12.77
CA THR A 287 12.63 20.92 12.68
C THR A 287 11.89 20.82 11.35
N TRP A 288 10.57 20.70 11.44
CA TRP A 288 9.66 20.97 10.33
C TRP A 288 9.82 22.43 9.91
N ASN A 289 10.48 22.71 8.80
CA ASN A 289 10.37 24.01 8.15
C ASN A 289 9.03 24.07 7.42
N ASN A 290 8.07 24.73 8.04
CA ASN A 290 6.88 25.23 7.38
C ASN A 290 7.29 26.34 6.43
N GLY A 291 7.09 26.10 5.13
CA GLY A 291 6.73 27.11 4.13
C GLY A 291 7.74 28.23 3.88
N ASP A 292 8.49 28.09 2.79
CA ASP A 292 8.89 29.24 1.97
C ASP A 292 8.40 28.99 0.54
N GLY A 293 7.29 29.65 0.19
CA GLY A 293 6.91 29.88 -1.20
C GLY A 293 7.87 30.90 -1.84
N PRO A 294 7.96 30.97 -3.17
CA PRO A 294 8.86 31.90 -3.84
C PRO A 294 8.42 33.36 -3.62
N ASP A 295 9.32 34.16 -3.05
CA ASP A 295 9.22 35.62 -2.92
C ASP A 295 9.18 36.28 -4.32
N PRO A 296 8.15 37.10 -4.64
CA PRO A 296 7.97 37.72 -5.95
C PRO A 296 8.71 39.06 -6.10
N CYS A 297 9.96 39.18 -5.63
CA CYS A 297 10.76 40.39 -5.82
C CYS A 297 12.29 40.13 -5.79
N ALA A 298 12.84 39.63 -6.89
CA ALA A 298 14.30 39.67 -7.12
C ALA A 298 14.61 40.25 -8.53
N PRO A 299 15.32 41.38 -8.63
CA PRO A 299 15.63 42.00 -9.90
C PRO A 299 16.76 41.27 -10.63
N TRP A 300 16.50 40.97 -11.92
CA TRP A 300 17.50 40.60 -12.91
C TRP A 300 18.68 41.59 -12.91
N ARG A 301 19.86 41.14 -12.50
CA ARG A 301 21.13 41.79 -12.83
C ARG A 301 22.14 40.72 -13.22
N GLY A 302 22.36 40.61 -14.52
CA GLY A 302 23.39 39.76 -15.09
C GLY A 302 24.80 40.22 -14.72
N ARG A 303 25.74 39.26 -14.78
CA ARG A 303 27.13 39.46 -15.14
C ARG A 303 27.72 38.12 -15.56
N VAL A 304 28.08 38.05 -16.84
CA VAL A 304 29.15 37.22 -17.36
C VAL A 304 30.47 37.80 -16.82
N PRO A 305 31.50 36.97 -16.55
CA PRO A 305 32.63 36.99 -17.47
C PRO A 305 33.20 35.60 -17.80
N CYS A 306 33.72 35.53 -19.02
CA CYS A 306 34.57 34.50 -19.58
C CYS A 306 35.87 34.28 -18.76
N GLY A 307 36.46 33.09 -18.89
CA GLY A 307 37.85 32.85 -18.54
C GLY A 307 38.26 31.40 -18.75
N TYR A 308 38.80 31.11 -19.94
CA TYR A 308 39.53 29.87 -20.26
C TYR A 308 40.85 29.79 -19.48
N GLY A 309 41.20 28.57 -19.05
CA GLY A 309 42.47 28.18 -18.44
C GLY A 309 42.37 26.76 -17.93
#